data_AF-A0A534T5F2-F1
#
_entry.id   AF-A0A534T5F2-F1
#
_cell.length_a   1.000
_cell.length_b   1.000
_cell.length_c   1.000
_cell.angle_alpha   90.00
_cell.angle_beta   90.00
_cell.angle_gamma   90.00
#
_symmetry.space_group_name_H-M   'P 1'
#
loop_
_entity.id
_entity.type
_entity.pdbx_description
1 polymer ?
#
loop_
_entity_poly.entity_id
_entity_poly.type
_entity_poly.pdbx_seq_one_letter_code
_entity_poly.pdbx_strand_id
1 'polypeptide(L)'
;MHLLKKSRVPKLWQTASRNRQEIVKAGLNRRELFKMGLLTSSGYLVAKSGLSAWASGGCDAGECQLGCSPATTPFIDPLRIPPILPSRPVTDLNPAPQECPNNAINPATGLPFEGRGQYNGVLRPG
;
A
#
# COMPACT_ATOMS: atom_id res chain seq x y z
N MET A 1 28.00 -3.43 -17.66
CA MET A 1 27.04 -2.31 -17.59
C MET A 1 25.68 -2.79 -18.09
N HIS A 2 24.74 -3.11 -17.20
CA HIS A 2 23.38 -3.48 -17.61
C HIS A 2 22.56 -2.21 -17.82
N LEU A 3 22.26 -1.90 -19.08
CA LEU A 3 21.27 -0.90 -19.44
C LEU A 3 19.92 -1.35 -18.88
N LEU A 4 19.41 -0.65 -17.87
CA LEU A 4 18.04 -0.79 -17.39
C LEU A 4 17.11 -0.50 -18.57
N LYS A 5 16.62 -1.57 -19.23
CA LYS A 5 15.56 -1.45 -20.23
C LYS A 5 14.35 -0.86 -19.52
N LYS A 6 14.03 0.40 -19.82
CA LYS A 6 12.79 1.06 -19.37
C LYS A 6 11.62 0.14 -19.73
N SER A 7 11.02 -0.50 -18.73
CA SER A 7 9.93 -1.46 -18.91
C SER A 7 8.75 -0.70 -19.53
N ARG A 8 8.46 -0.98 -20.81
CA ARG A 8 7.28 -0.42 -21.46
C ARG A 8 6.06 -1.11 -20.89
N VAL A 9 5.10 -0.34 -20.36
CA VAL A 9 3.82 -0.88 -19.89
C VAL A 9 3.12 -1.58 -21.06
N PRO A 10 2.75 -2.87 -20.93
CA PRO A 10 2.13 -3.60 -22.03
C PRO A 10 0.78 -2.97 -22.43
N LYS A 11 0.42 -3.05 -23.71
CA LYS A 11 -0.78 -2.41 -24.27
C LYS A 11 -2.06 -2.82 -23.53
N LEU A 12 -2.17 -4.09 -23.15
CA LEU A 12 -3.32 -4.62 -22.40
C LEU A 12 -3.52 -3.95 -21.05
N TRP A 13 -2.44 -3.56 -20.37
CA TRP A 13 -2.50 -2.85 -19.10
C TRP A 13 -3.02 -1.43 -19.26
N GLN A 14 -2.58 -0.73 -20.30
CA GLN A 14 -3.08 0.62 -20.61
C GLN A 14 -4.57 0.58 -20.95
N THR A 15 -5.00 -0.43 -21.74
CA THR A 15 -6.41 -0.68 -22.02
C THR A 15 -7.19 -1.00 -20.75
N ALA A 16 -6.68 -1.86 -19.87
CA ALA A 16 -7.34 -2.18 -18.61
C ALA A 16 -7.47 -0.95 -17.69
N SER A 17 -6.46 -0.08 -17.65
CA SER A 17 -6.54 1.18 -16.91
C SER A 17 -7.62 2.10 -17.47
N ARG A 18 -7.68 2.26 -18.79
CA ARG A 18 -8.70 3.08 -19.47
C ARG A 18 -10.10 2.55 -19.25
N ASN A 19 -10.32 1.26 -19.43
CA ASN A 19 -11.62 0.62 -19.25
C ASN A 19 -12.15 0.77 -17.80
N ARG A 20 -11.25 0.74 -16.80
CA ARG A 20 -11.64 1.01 -15.41
C ARG A 20 -12.05 2.47 -15.18
N GLN A 21 -11.32 3.40 -15.79
CA GLN A 21 -11.68 4.82 -15.74
C GLN A 21 -13.04 5.05 -16.39
N GLU A 22 -13.34 4.35 -17.48
CA GLU A 22 -14.66 4.41 -18.13
C GLU A 22 -15.78 3.86 -17.24
N ILE A 23 -15.55 2.75 -16.51
CA ILE A 23 -16.52 2.23 -15.54
C ILE A 23 -16.80 3.24 -14.42
N VAL A 24 -15.75 3.88 -13.89
CA VAL A 24 -15.90 4.91 -12.86
C VAL A 24 -16.63 6.14 -13.42
N LYS A 25 -16.27 6.58 -14.62
CA LYS A 25 -16.91 7.71 -15.30
C LYS A 25 -18.39 7.43 -15.63
N ALA A 26 -18.72 6.19 -15.95
CA ALA A 26 -20.09 5.76 -16.18
C ALA A 26 -20.95 5.74 -14.90
N GLY A 27 -20.35 5.91 -13.72
CA GLY A 27 -21.09 5.97 -12.45
C GLY A 27 -21.77 4.66 -12.07
N LEU A 28 -21.32 3.53 -12.63
CA LEU A 28 -21.95 2.23 -12.43
C LEU A 28 -21.84 1.80 -10.98
N ASN A 29 -22.98 1.44 -10.39
CA ASN A 29 -23.00 1.00 -9.00
C ASN A 29 -22.55 -0.46 -8.89
N ARG A 30 -22.00 -0.85 -7.73
CA ARG A 30 -21.48 -2.21 -7.48
C ARG A 30 -22.50 -3.30 -7.83
N ARG A 31 -23.79 -3.07 -7.56
CA ARG A 31 -24.89 -3.99 -7.89
C ARG A 31 -25.06 -4.20 -9.40
N GLU A 32 -24.89 -3.15 -10.20
CA GLU A 32 -25.00 -3.21 -11.66
C GLU A 32 -23.82 -3.97 -12.25
N LEU A 33 -22.61 -3.68 -11.77
CA LEU A 33 -21.41 -4.42 -12.14
C LEU A 33 -21.53 -5.92 -11.80
N PHE A 34 -22.15 -6.25 -10.67
CA PHE A 34 -22.42 -7.64 -10.30
C PHE A 34 -23.44 -8.30 -11.23
N LYS A 35 -24.55 -7.62 -11.55
CA LYS A 35 -25.56 -8.12 -12.50
C LYS A 35 -24.99 -8.34 -13.91
N MET A 36 -24.06 -7.50 -14.34
CA MET A 36 -23.38 -7.63 -15.63
C MET A 36 -22.24 -8.68 -15.62
N GLY A 37 -21.96 -9.31 -14.47
CA GLY A 37 -20.86 -10.27 -14.34
C GLY A 37 -19.48 -9.65 -14.47
N LEU A 38 -19.33 -8.34 -14.20
CA LEU A 38 -18.04 -7.62 -14.24
C LEU A 38 -17.33 -7.63 -12.88
N LEU A 39 -18.03 -7.99 -11.81
CA LEU A 39 -17.47 -8.18 -10.47
C LEU A 39 -17.56 -9.64 -10.02
N THR A 40 -16.52 -10.08 -9.33
CA THR A 40 -16.47 -11.33 -8.55
C THR A 40 -17.23 -11.19 -7.25
N SER A 41 -17.60 -12.31 -6.62
CA SER A 41 -18.20 -12.34 -5.27
C SER A 41 -17.33 -11.65 -4.22
N SER A 42 -16.01 -11.75 -4.36
CA SER A 42 -15.02 -11.05 -3.52
C SER A 42 -14.98 -9.52 -3.70
N GLY A 43 -15.68 -8.97 -4.70
CA GLY A 43 -15.71 -7.52 -4.94
C GLY A 43 -14.62 -6.97 -5.85
N TYR A 44 -13.83 -7.84 -6.49
CA TYR A 44 -12.84 -7.46 -7.49
C TYR A 44 -13.41 -7.58 -8.90
N LEU A 45 -12.89 -6.79 -9.84
CA LEU A 45 -13.20 -6.97 -11.27
C LEU A 45 -12.83 -8.37 -11.72
N VAL A 46 -13.66 -8.97 -12.56
CA VAL A 46 -13.40 -10.30 -13.13
C VAL A 46 -12.05 -10.30 -13.83
N ALA A 47 -11.30 -11.40 -13.66
CA ALA A 47 -10.00 -11.63 -14.26
C ALA A 47 -10.10 -11.86 -15.78
N LYS A 48 -10.49 -10.81 -16.51
CA LYS A 48 -10.62 -10.79 -17.98
C LYS A 48 -9.59 -9.83 -18.57
N SER A 49 -8.95 -10.25 -19.67
CA SER A 49 -7.95 -9.46 -20.38
C SER A 49 -8.51 -8.08 -20.76
N GLY A 50 -7.81 -7.01 -20.40
CA GLY A 50 -8.29 -5.65 -20.64
C GLY A 50 -9.31 -5.12 -19.62
N LEU A 51 -9.66 -5.88 -18.59
CA LEU A 51 -10.46 -5.40 -17.44
C LEU A 51 -9.69 -5.55 -16.13
N SER A 52 -8.96 -6.66 -15.99
CA SER A 52 -8.07 -6.94 -14.87
C SER A 52 -6.60 -6.83 -15.29
N ALA A 53 -5.77 -6.31 -14.38
CA ALA A 53 -4.32 -6.19 -14.54
C ALA A 53 -3.65 -7.55 -14.34
N TRP A 54 -4.32 -8.42 -13.60
CA TRP A 54 -3.94 -9.81 -13.30
C TRP A 54 -4.44 -10.80 -14.36
N ALA A 55 -5.14 -10.32 -15.40
CA ALA A 55 -5.66 -11.16 -16.48
C ALA A 55 -4.78 -11.19 -17.73
N SER A 56 -3.78 -10.31 -17.84
CA SER A 56 -2.62 -10.63 -18.67
C SER A 56 -1.87 -11.73 -17.93
N GLY A 57 -1.52 -12.82 -18.63
CA GLY A 57 -0.87 -14.01 -18.10
C GLY A 57 0.25 -13.72 -17.09
N GLY A 58 0.50 -14.73 -16.26
CA GLY A 58 1.35 -14.65 -15.07
C GLY A 58 2.77 -14.16 -15.33
N CYS A 59 3.55 -14.12 -14.26
CA CYS A 59 4.92 -13.67 -14.28
C CYS A 59 5.80 -14.69 -14.99
N ASP A 60 5.93 -14.60 -16.31
CA ASP A 60 6.91 -15.38 -17.05
C ASP A 60 8.33 -14.98 -16.60
N ALA A 61 9.16 -15.98 -16.30
CA ALA A 61 10.49 -15.78 -15.76
C ALA A 61 11.36 -14.98 -16.76
N GLY A 62 11.77 -13.78 -16.37
CA GLY A 62 12.66 -12.93 -17.15
C GLY A 62 12.02 -11.66 -17.74
N GLU A 63 10.70 -11.47 -17.64
CA GLU A 63 10.06 -10.22 -18.04
C GLU A 63 9.87 -9.28 -16.83
N CYS A 64 10.44 -8.07 -16.90
CA CYS A 64 10.18 -6.99 -15.94
C CYS A 64 8.77 -6.41 -16.17
N GLN A 65 7.74 -7.14 -15.73
CA GLN A 65 6.35 -6.72 -15.81
C GLN A 65 5.86 -6.12 -14.48
N LEU A 66 5.08 -5.05 -14.54
CA LEU A 66 4.47 -4.42 -13.37
C LEU A 66 3.58 -5.43 -12.64
N GLY A 67 3.81 -5.62 -11.34
CA GLY A 67 3.12 -6.63 -10.50
C GLY A 67 3.86 -7.97 -10.40
N CYS A 68 4.91 -8.17 -11.18
CA CYS A 68 5.79 -9.33 -11.12
C CYS A 68 7.12 -8.93 -10.46
N SER A 69 7.20 -9.08 -9.14
CA SER A 69 8.50 -9.03 -8.49
C SER A 69 9.30 -10.28 -8.88
N PRO A 70 10.62 -10.16 -9.14
CA PRO A 70 11.46 -11.34 -9.30
C PRO A 70 11.36 -12.23 -8.06
N ALA A 71 11.53 -13.54 -8.25
CA ALA A 71 11.54 -14.49 -7.13
C ALA A 71 12.56 -14.05 -6.08
N THR A 72 12.16 -14.02 -4.82
CA THR A 72 13.05 -13.63 -3.73
C THR A 72 14.17 -14.66 -3.61
N THR A 73 15.41 -14.24 -3.76
CA THR A 73 16.56 -15.08 -3.43
C THR A 73 16.70 -15.18 -1.92
N PRO A 74 17.17 -16.31 -1.37
CA PRO A 74 17.51 -16.37 0.05
C PRO A 74 18.53 -15.27 0.38
N PHE A 75 18.48 -14.75 1.61
CA PHE A 75 19.47 -13.80 2.08
C PHE A 75 20.85 -14.45 2.05
N ILE A 76 21.81 -13.82 1.38
CA ILE A 76 23.21 -14.28 1.33
C ILE A 76 23.90 -13.94 2.65
N ASP A 77 23.65 -12.73 3.14
CA ASP A 77 24.16 -12.26 4.41
C ASP A 77 23.16 -12.59 5.53
N PRO A 78 23.61 -13.13 6.67
CA PRO A 78 22.75 -13.28 7.83
C PRO A 78 22.23 -11.90 8.23
N LEU A 79 20.92 -11.80 8.45
CA LEU A 79 20.31 -10.59 8.99
C LEU A 79 21.04 -10.24 10.30
N ARG A 80 21.56 -9.01 10.39
CA ARG A 80 22.16 -8.51 11.62
C ARG A 80 21.09 -8.49 12.70
N ILE A 81 21.12 -9.47 13.60
CA ILE A 81 20.25 -9.51 14.77
C ILE A 81 20.69 -8.36 15.69
N PRO A 82 19.81 -7.41 16.04
CA PRO A 82 20.16 -6.38 17.00
C PRO A 82 20.49 -7.03 18.36
N PRO A 83 21.45 -6.47 19.13
CA PRO A 83 21.77 -7.02 20.45
C PRO A 83 20.54 -7.00 21.35
N ILE A 84 20.39 -8.04 22.17
CA ILE A 84 19.35 -8.07 23.21
C ILE A 84 19.70 -6.99 24.23
N LEU A 85 18.82 -6.00 24.36
CA LEU A 85 18.98 -4.96 25.39
C LEU A 85 18.77 -5.56 26.79
N PRO A 86 19.53 -5.13 27.80
CA PRO A 86 19.32 -5.59 29.17
C PRO A 86 17.92 -5.17 29.67
N SER A 87 17.33 -5.99 30.55
CA SER A 87 16.09 -5.62 31.24
C SER A 87 16.34 -4.37 32.09
N ARG A 88 15.48 -3.37 31.95
CA ARG A 88 15.49 -2.15 32.76
C ARG A 88 14.15 -2.03 33.49
N PRO A 89 14.13 -1.61 34.76
CA PRO A 89 12.87 -1.39 35.46
C PRO A 89 12.11 -0.23 34.81
N VAL A 90 10.77 -0.28 34.86
CA VAL A 90 9.91 0.77 34.29
C VAL A 90 10.19 2.14 34.92
N THR A 91 10.71 2.17 36.15
CA THR A 91 11.13 3.37 36.87
C THR A 91 12.30 4.12 36.21
N ASP A 92 13.08 3.45 35.35
CA ASP A 92 14.18 4.07 34.62
C ASP A 92 13.74 4.87 33.39
N LEU A 93 12.47 4.73 32.96
CA LEU A 93 11.94 5.40 31.79
C LEU A 93 11.54 6.83 32.16
N ASN A 94 12.16 7.81 31.53
CA ASN A 94 11.82 9.22 31.67
C ASN A 94 11.53 9.83 30.28
N PRO A 95 10.29 10.27 30.00
CA PRO A 95 9.13 10.25 30.89
C PRO A 95 8.63 8.83 31.20
N ALA A 96 7.99 8.68 32.36
CA ALA A 96 7.32 7.44 32.71
C ALA A 96 6.25 7.09 31.65
N PRO A 97 6.07 5.81 31.29
CA PRO A 97 5.01 5.42 30.36
C PRO A 97 3.64 5.87 30.86
N GLN A 98 2.83 6.38 29.95
CA GLN A 98 1.48 6.84 30.23
C GLN A 98 0.48 5.87 29.59
N GLU A 99 -0.64 5.61 30.26
CA GLU A 99 -1.74 4.81 29.71
C GLU A 99 -2.47 5.57 28.57
N CYS A 100 -2.61 6.88 28.75
CA CYS A 100 -3.23 7.75 27.76
C CYS A 100 -2.19 8.28 26.75
N PRO A 101 -2.58 8.50 25.48
CA PRO A 101 -1.73 9.12 24.48
C PRO A 101 -1.19 10.48 24.94
N ASN A 102 0.09 10.74 24.63
CA ASN A 102 0.72 12.01 24.98
C ASN A 102 0.33 13.11 23.99
N ASN A 103 -0.74 13.84 24.33
CA ASN A 103 -1.22 14.98 23.54
C ASN A 103 -0.56 16.32 23.91
N ALA A 104 0.49 16.32 24.74
CA ALA A 104 1.21 17.54 25.08
C ALA A 104 1.89 18.14 23.84
N ILE A 105 2.03 19.47 23.81
CA ILE A 105 2.69 20.17 22.71
C ILE A 105 4.20 19.96 22.79
N ASN A 106 4.77 19.44 21.71
CA ASN A 106 6.21 19.28 21.57
C ASN A 106 6.86 20.68 21.42
N PRO A 107 7.73 21.10 22.35
CA PRO A 107 8.36 22.43 22.30
C PRO A 107 9.24 22.64 21.08
N ALA A 108 9.78 21.58 20.46
CA ALA A 108 10.62 21.67 19.28
C ALA A 108 9.83 21.87 17.97
N THR A 109 8.56 21.44 17.93
CA THR A 109 7.75 21.48 16.70
C THR A 109 6.46 22.29 16.81
N GLY A 110 6.06 22.71 18.02
CA GLY A 110 4.80 23.41 18.27
C GLY A 110 3.54 22.56 18.00
N LEU A 111 3.71 21.25 17.85
CA LEU A 111 2.64 20.30 17.53
C LEU A 111 2.56 19.21 18.60
N PRO A 112 1.40 18.56 18.80
CA PRO A 112 1.28 17.45 19.74
C PRO A 112 2.31 16.32 19.49
N PHE A 113 2.77 15.67 20.56
CA PHE A 113 3.63 14.47 20.45
C PHE A 113 2.89 13.33 19.74
N GLU A 114 1.65 13.08 20.14
CA GLU A 114 0.74 12.08 19.55
C GLU A 114 -0.59 12.71 19.14
N GLY A 115 -1.50 11.94 18.55
CA GLY A 115 -2.87 12.44 18.29
C GLY A 115 -2.99 13.47 17.16
N ARG A 116 -2.01 13.58 16.24
CA ARG A 116 -2.06 14.52 15.09
C ARG A 116 -3.25 14.31 14.14
N GLY A 117 -3.89 13.13 14.20
CA GLY A 117 -5.14 12.82 13.49
C GLY A 117 -6.39 12.82 14.37
N GLN A 118 -6.28 13.12 15.67
CA GLN A 118 -7.44 13.25 16.54
C GLN A 118 -8.11 14.61 16.27
N TYR A 119 -9.42 14.57 16.03
CA TYR A 119 -10.20 15.78 15.83
C TYR A 119 -10.21 16.62 17.12
N ASN A 120 -9.58 17.78 17.08
CA ASN A 120 -9.45 18.71 18.21
C ASN A 120 -10.57 19.76 18.25
N GLY A 121 -11.71 19.52 17.59
CA GLY A 121 -12.81 20.48 17.50
C GLY A 121 -12.62 21.57 16.45
N VAL A 122 -11.47 21.65 15.79
CA VAL A 122 -11.18 22.64 14.74
C VAL A 122 -10.72 21.93 13.48
N LEU A 123 -11.56 21.93 12.45
CA LEU A 123 -11.13 21.54 11.11
C LEU A 123 -10.10 22.57 10.62
N ARG A 124 -8.84 22.15 10.43
CA ARG A 124 -7.87 22.97 9.71
C ARG A 124 -8.26 22.95 8.23
N PRO A 125 -8.55 24.11 7.60
CA PRO A 125 -8.74 24.15 6.17
C PRO A 125 -7.42 23.75 5.49
N GLY A 126 -7.51 22.76 4.61
CA GLY A 126 -6.42 22.36 3.71
C GLY A 126 -6.32 23.28 2.50
#